data_AF-Q5YVM9-F1
#
_entry.id   AF-Q5YVM9-F1
#
_cell.length_a   1.000
_cell.length_b   1.000
_cell.length_c   1.000
_cell.angle_alpha   90.00
_cell.angle_beta   90.00
_cell.angle_gamma   90.00
#
_symmetry.space_group_name_H-M   'P 1'
#
loop_
_entity.id
_entity.type
_entity.pdbx_description
1 polymer ?
#
loop_
_entity_poly.entity_id
_entity_poly.type
_entity_poly.pdbx_seq_one_letter_code
_entity_poly.pdbx_strand_id
1 'polypeptide(L)'
;MSRQMPLRTRQLPKMVAIAVARPPHWTYRDAAPPGEAAMTVHETAWTMTSDVTPEWACRETGDGPRRWRLSWLPDRLLTREQARAGMELDELLSDPAAVGDRFAHARMAERADRLGILWEQALILISKRILTRLRTREGEPVPQPPGCPGPAAPETEEPETPLDWLEAEPA
;
A
#
# COMPACT_ATOMS: atom_id res chain seq x y z
N MET A 1 -36.12 -41.89 -26.06
CA MET A 1 -36.77 -40.67 -25.54
C MET A 1 -35.72 -39.92 -24.71
N SER A 2 -34.96 -39.04 -25.33
CA SER A 2 -33.84 -38.32 -24.70
C SER A 2 -34.33 -37.03 -24.06
N ARG A 3 -34.18 -36.89 -22.74
CA ARG A 3 -34.46 -35.64 -22.01
C ARG A 3 -33.22 -34.75 -22.04
N GLN A 4 -33.30 -33.63 -22.76
CA GLN A 4 -32.34 -32.53 -22.68
C GLN A 4 -32.44 -31.85 -21.30
N MET A 5 -31.30 -31.69 -20.64
CA MET A 5 -31.15 -30.80 -19.49
C MET A 5 -30.87 -29.37 -19.97
N PRO A 6 -31.51 -28.34 -19.40
CA PRO A 6 -31.18 -26.97 -19.73
C PRO A 6 -29.85 -26.56 -19.09
N LEU A 7 -28.94 -26.06 -19.93
CA LEU A 7 -27.68 -25.43 -19.54
C LEU A 7 -27.99 -24.23 -18.64
N ARG A 8 -27.62 -24.35 -17.35
CA ARG A 8 -27.58 -23.21 -16.44
C ARG A 8 -26.52 -22.22 -16.92
N THR A 9 -26.96 -21.12 -17.50
CA THR A 9 -26.14 -19.95 -17.79
C THR A 9 -25.49 -19.48 -16.49
N ARG A 10 -24.17 -19.62 -16.37
CA ARG A 10 -23.41 -19.02 -15.27
C ARG A 10 -23.47 -17.50 -15.44
N GLN A 11 -24.29 -16.86 -14.63
CA GLN A 11 -24.30 -15.43 -14.47
C GLN A 11 -22.98 -15.01 -13.80
N LEU A 12 -22.09 -14.38 -14.57
CA LEU A 12 -20.86 -13.78 -14.09
C LEU A 12 -21.21 -12.69 -13.05
N PRO A 13 -20.51 -12.59 -11.92
CA PRO A 13 -20.72 -11.51 -10.97
C PRO A 13 -20.36 -10.18 -11.65
N LYS A 14 -21.27 -9.20 -11.56
CA LYS A 14 -21.06 -7.83 -12.01
C LYS A 14 -19.78 -7.31 -11.34
N MET A 15 -18.80 -6.90 -12.14
CA MET A 15 -17.65 -6.14 -11.68
C MET A 15 -18.15 -4.96 -10.87
N VAL A 16 -17.84 -4.96 -9.57
CA VAL A 16 -18.08 -3.81 -8.71
C VAL A 16 -17.05 -2.76 -9.09
N ALA A 17 -17.46 -1.76 -9.86
CA ALA A 17 -16.73 -0.50 -9.91
C ALA A 17 -16.85 0.13 -8.52
N ILE A 18 -15.80 0.03 -7.70
CA ILE A 18 -15.74 0.69 -6.40
C ILE A 18 -15.44 2.16 -6.68
N ALA A 19 -16.50 2.93 -6.91
CA ALA A 19 -16.43 4.37 -6.82
C ALA A 19 -16.21 4.74 -5.35
N VAL A 20 -14.97 5.05 -4.97
CA VAL A 20 -14.72 5.83 -3.77
C VAL A 20 -15.32 7.21 -4.03
N ALA A 21 -16.38 7.55 -3.28
CA ALA A 21 -17.09 8.81 -3.42
C ALA A 21 -16.12 9.98 -3.24
N ARG A 22 -15.89 10.71 -4.35
CA ARG A 22 -15.10 11.94 -4.40
C ARG A 22 -15.86 13.06 -3.69
N PRO A 23 -15.26 13.86 -2.78
CA PRO A 23 -15.96 14.96 -2.11
C PRO A 23 -16.39 16.07 -3.10
N PRO A 24 -17.53 16.76 -2.85
CA PRO A 24 -18.23 17.57 -3.84
C PRO A 24 -17.59 18.93 -4.20
N HIS A 25 -16.45 19.30 -3.61
CA HIS A 25 -15.79 20.58 -3.90
C HIS A 25 -14.51 20.44 -4.73
N TRP A 26 -14.18 19.25 -5.24
CA TRP A 26 -13.09 19.07 -6.18
C TRP A 26 -13.47 19.64 -7.55
N THR A 27 -13.37 20.96 -7.69
CA THR A 27 -13.55 21.62 -8.97
C THR A 27 -12.39 21.29 -9.89
N TYR A 28 -12.71 20.88 -11.11
CA TYR A 28 -11.81 20.52 -12.21
C TYR A 28 -10.86 21.65 -12.68
N ARG A 29 -10.72 22.74 -11.90
CA ARG A 29 -10.01 23.95 -12.31
C ARG A 29 -8.49 23.89 -12.14
N ASP A 30 -7.99 22.90 -11.39
CA ASP A 30 -6.55 22.58 -11.27
C ASP A 30 -6.18 21.31 -12.04
N ALA A 31 -7.02 20.86 -12.98
CA ALA A 31 -6.70 19.75 -13.86
C ALA A 31 -5.49 20.14 -14.74
N ALA A 32 -4.31 19.67 -14.35
CA ALA A 32 -3.17 19.53 -15.22
C ALA A 32 -3.63 18.89 -16.56
N PRO A 33 -3.05 19.29 -17.70
CA PRO A 33 -3.50 18.83 -19.02
C PRO A 33 -3.51 17.29 -19.09
N PRO A 34 -4.38 16.69 -19.91
CA PRO A 34 -4.56 15.25 -19.96
C PRO A 34 -3.31 14.60 -20.56
N GLY A 35 -2.40 14.23 -19.68
CA GLY A 35 -1.14 13.56 -19.96
C GLY A 35 -0.52 13.23 -18.60
N GLU A 36 -0.79 12.02 -18.12
CA GLU A 36 -0.36 11.48 -16.82
C GLU A 36 -1.00 12.17 -15.61
N ALA A 37 -2.12 11.60 -15.12
CA ALA A 37 -2.42 11.71 -13.69
C ALA A 37 -1.19 11.17 -12.95
N ALA A 38 -0.43 12.05 -12.32
CA ALA A 38 0.84 11.71 -11.70
C ALA A 38 0.59 10.70 -10.56
N MET A 39 1.14 9.49 -10.68
CA MET A 39 1.22 8.55 -9.57
C MET A 39 2.00 9.21 -8.44
N THR A 40 1.38 9.41 -7.28
CA THR A 40 1.93 10.25 -6.21
C THR A 40 2.14 9.38 -4.97
N VAL A 41 3.16 8.52 -5.06
CA VAL A 41 3.68 7.77 -3.92
C VAL A 41 4.63 8.66 -3.13
N HIS A 42 4.25 8.98 -1.90
CA HIS A 42 5.09 9.67 -0.92
C HIS A 42 5.98 8.66 -0.22
N GLU A 43 7.26 8.96 -0.09
CA GLU A 43 8.24 8.03 0.45
C GLU A 43 9.15 8.70 1.49
N THR A 44 9.33 8.01 2.62
CA THR A 44 10.33 8.31 3.64
C THR A 44 11.32 7.14 3.76
N ALA A 45 12.29 7.24 4.67
CA ALA A 45 13.22 6.15 4.95
C ALA A 45 12.56 4.86 5.50
N TRP A 46 11.32 4.97 5.99
CA TRP A 46 10.62 3.91 6.70
C TRP A 46 9.23 3.59 6.14
N THR A 47 8.59 4.54 5.46
CA THR A 47 7.21 4.41 4.98
C THR A 47 7.06 4.83 3.52
N MET A 48 6.14 4.18 2.81
CA MET A 48 5.60 4.65 1.54
C MET A 48 4.08 4.71 1.65
N THR A 49 3.47 5.79 1.19
CA THR A 49 2.02 6.04 1.24
C THR A 49 1.55 6.69 -0.05
N SER A 50 0.24 6.70 -0.28
CA SER A 50 -0.41 7.35 -1.43
C SER A 50 -1.52 8.28 -0.95
N ASP A 51 -1.77 9.35 -1.71
CA ASP A 51 -2.95 10.21 -1.49
C ASP A 51 -4.24 9.59 -2.06
N VAL A 52 -4.12 8.59 -2.94
CA VAL A 52 -5.24 7.97 -3.66
C VAL A 52 -5.76 6.73 -2.93
N THR A 53 -4.87 5.99 -2.29
CA THR A 53 -5.17 4.68 -1.72
C THR A 53 -4.90 4.65 -0.21
N PRO A 54 -5.71 3.93 0.59
CA PRO A 54 -5.44 3.75 2.01
C PRO A 54 -4.31 2.73 2.30
N GLU A 55 -3.64 2.22 1.26
CA GLU A 55 -2.56 1.26 1.39
C GLU A 55 -1.23 1.94 1.68
N TRP A 56 -0.29 1.15 2.20
CA TRP A 56 1.02 1.63 2.61
C TRP A 56 2.07 0.53 2.50
N ALA A 57 3.33 0.93 2.42
CA ALA A 57 4.48 0.07 2.65
C ALA A 57 5.23 0.53 3.89
N CYS A 58 5.63 -0.41 4.74
CA CYS A 58 6.45 -0.14 5.92
C CYS A 58 7.74 -0.94 5.86
N ARG A 59 8.82 -0.32 6.32
CA ARG A 59 10.11 -0.96 6.53
C ARG A 59 10.15 -1.59 7.92
N GLU A 60 10.49 -2.86 7.98
CA GLU A 60 10.72 -3.62 9.21
C GLU A 60 12.13 -3.39 9.76
N THR A 61 12.25 -3.57 11.07
CA THR A 61 13.54 -3.68 11.74
C THR A 61 14.20 -5.00 11.37
N GLY A 62 15.48 -4.95 11.04
CA GLY A 62 16.25 -6.12 10.64
C GLY A 62 17.28 -5.81 9.57
N ASP A 63 18.22 -6.74 9.43
CA ASP A 63 19.32 -6.63 8.47
C ASP A 63 18.93 -7.20 7.11
N GLY A 64 19.48 -6.58 6.06
CA GLY A 64 19.34 -7.04 4.69
C GLY A 64 18.49 -6.13 3.79
N PRO A 65 18.47 -6.45 2.47
CA PRO A 65 17.84 -5.61 1.45
C PRO A 65 16.32 -5.78 1.35
N ARG A 66 15.78 -6.91 1.85
CA ARG A 66 14.34 -7.24 1.82
C ARG A 66 13.72 -7.05 3.19
N ARG A 67 13.18 -5.86 3.41
CA ARG A 67 12.67 -5.42 4.71
C ARG A 67 11.43 -4.55 4.57
N TRP A 68 10.87 -4.45 3.37
CA TRP A 68 9.64 -3.70 3.15
C TRP A 68 8.46 -4.66 3.08
N ARG A 69 7.35 -4.28 3.69
CA ARG A 69 6.10 -5.04 3.68
C ARG A 69 4.97 -4.14 3.24
N LEU A 70 4.15 -4.62 2.31
CA LEU A 70 2.95 -3.94 1.87
C LEU A 70 1.76 -4.33 2.75
N SER A 71 0.88 -3.38 3.02
CA SER A 71 -0.35 -3.58 3.76
C SER A 71 -1.29 -4.62 3.13
N TRP A 72 -1.29 -4.72 1.80
CA TRP A 72 -2.12 -5.66 1.02
C TRP A 72 -1.40 -6.95 0.61
N LEU A 73 -0.08 -7.03 0.84
CA LEU A 73 0.74 -8.24 0.63
C LEU A 73 1.61 -8.49 1.87
N PRO A 74 1.01 -8.76 3.04
CA PRO A 74 1.72 -8.83 4.31
C PRO A 74 2.65 -10.04 4.44
N ASP A 75 2.43 -11.10 3.64
CA ASP A 75 3.19 -12.34 3.76
C ASP A 75 4.54 -12.32 3.01
N ARG A 76 4.93 -11.17 2.43
CA ARG A 76 6.17 -11.05 1.67
C ARG A 76 7.02 -9.88 2.14
N LEU A 77 8.32 -10.18 2.35
CA LEU A 77 9.36 -9.18 2.49
C LEU A 77 9.92 -8.80 1.12
N LEU A 78 9.91 -7.51 0.85
CA LEU A 78 10.22 -6.88 -0.42
C LEU A 78 11.45 -6.00 -0.30
N THR A 79 12.16 -5.82 -1.42
CA THR A 79 13.10 -4.71 -1.53
C THR A 79 12.34 -3.38 -1.58
N ARG A 80 13.07 -2.27 -1.36
CA ARG A 80 12.52 -0.92 -1.51
C ARG A 80 11.85 -0.71 -2.87
N GLU A 81 12.52 -1.13 -3.94
CA GLU A 81 12.02 -1.00 -5.31
C GLU A 81 10.75 -1.81 -5.55
N GLN A 82 10.68 -3.02 -4.99
CA GLN A 82 9.50 -3.87 -5.07
C GLN A 82 8.32 -3.28 -4.28
N ALA A 83 8.58 -2.75 -3.08
CA ALA A 83 7.55 -2.08 -2.29
C ALA A 83 7.00 -0.86 -3.03
N ARG A 84 7.87 -0.04 -3.62
CA ARG A 84 7.46 1.08 -4.46
C ARG A 84 6.64 0.64 -5.67
N ALA A 85 7.07 -0.41 -6.36
CA ALA A 85 6.30 -0.99 -7.46
C ALA A 85 4.91 -1.47 -7.02
N GLY A 86 4.78 -2.02 -5.81
CA GLY A 86 3.49 -2.42 -5.25
C GLY A 86 2.59 -1.26 -4.86
N MET A 87 3.14 -0.15 -4.36
CA MET A 87 2.38 1.08 -4.13
C MET A 87 1.86 1.67 -5.44
N GLU A 88 2.71 1.74 -6.46
CA GLU A 88 2.33 2.24 -7.79
C GLU A 88 1.30 1.32 -8.47
N LEU A 89 1.40 -0.01 -8.26
CA LEU A 89 0.39 -0.96 -8.73
C LEU A 89 -0.98 -0.74 -8.06
N ASP A 90 -1.02 -0.49 -6.76
CA ASP A 90 -2.25 -0.23 -6.02
C ASP A 90 -2.95 1.07 -6.48
N GLU A 91 -2.19 2.12 -6.78
CA GLU A 91 -2.73 3.35 -7.38
C GLU A 91 -3.35 3.09 -8.75
N LEU A 92 -2.65 2.36 -9.62
CA LEU A 92 -3.17 2.01 -10.95
C LEU A 92 -4.46 1.21 -10.86
N LEU A 93 -4.53 0.24 -9.94
CA LEU A 93 -5.72 -0.58 -9.72
C LEU A 93 -6.89 0.20 -9.12
N SER A 94 -6.62 1.32 -8.47
CA SER A 94 -7.63 2.19 -7.87
C SER A 94 -8.23 3.19 -8.86
N ASP A 95 -7.66 3.35 -10.06
CA ASP A 95 -8.19 4.23 -11.10
C ASP A 95 -9.31 3.55 -11.92
N PRO A 96 -10.58 3.99 -11.83
CA PRO A 96 -11.66 3.43 -12.62
C PRO A 96 -11.50 3.67 -14.13
N ALA A 97 -10.75 4.68 -14.55
CA ALA A 97 -10.50 4.96 -15.96
C ALA A 97 -9.58 3.90 -16.61
N ALA A 98 -8.82 3.14 -15.80
CA ALA A 98 -7.90 2.13 -16.29
C ALA A 98 -8.57 0.87 -16.85
N VAL A 99 -9.84 0.60 -16.53
CA VAL A 99 -10.56 -0.66 -16.86
C VAL A 99 -10.58 -0.99 -18.35
N GLY A 100 -10.63 0.03 -19.21
CA GLY A 100 -10.64 -0.12 -20.67
C GLY A 100 -9.30 0.22 -21.34
N ASP A 101 -8.30 0.63 -20.57
CA ASP A 101 -7.03 1.12 -21.12
C ASP A 101 -5.97 0.02 -21.15
N ARG A 102 -5.67 -0.45 -22.37
CA ARG A 102 -4.62 -1.44 -22.62
C ARG A 102 -3.22 -0.99 -22.15
N PHE A 103 -2.93 0.31 -22.18
CA PHE A 103 -1.65 0.83 -21.71
C PHE A 103 -1.59 0.83 -20.18
N ALA A 104 -2.69 1.13 -19.50
CA ALA A 104 -2.77 0.97 -18.04
C ALA A 104 -2.57 -0.49 -17.64
N HIS A 105 -3.21 -1.45 -18.34
CA HIS A 105 -3.00 -2.88 -18.09
C HIS A 105 -1.55 -3.32 -18.28
N ALA A 106 -0.85 -2.80 -19.31
CA ALA A 106 0.56 -3.09 -19.51
C ALA A 106 1.43 -2.58 -18.36
N ARG A 107 1.16 -1.37 -17.85
CA ARG A 107 1.85 -0.83 -16.67
C ARG A 107 1.57 -1.63 -15.41
N MET A 108 0.31 -2.05 -15.20
CA MET A 108 -0.06 -2.93 -14.08
C MET A 108 0.72 -4.25 -14.13
N ALA A 109 0.77 -4.89 -15.30
CA ALA A 109 1.52 -6.12 -15.51
C ALA A 109 3.02 -5.92 -15.20
N GLU A 110 3.63 -4.88 -15.74
CA GLU A 110 5.05 -4.57 -15.48
C GLU A 110 5.35 -4.42 -13.98
N ARG A 111 4.45 -3.77 -13.21
CA ARG A 111 4.67 -3.57 -11.77
C ARG A 111 4.39 -4.83 -10.96
N ALA A 112 3.39 -5.62 -11.36
CA ALA A 112 3.10 -6.91 -10.76
C ALA A 112 4.24 -7.93 -11.00
N ASP A 113 4.88 -7.89 -12.17
CA ASP A 113 6.02 -8.74 -12.50
C ASP A 113 7.21 -8.50 -11.56
N ARG A 114 7.46 -7.24 -11.16
CA ARG A 114 8.50 -6.91 -10.15
C ARG A 114 8.24 -7.56 -8.79
N LEU A 115 6.98 -7.83 -8.47
CA LEU A 115 6.53 -8.52 -7.25
C LEU A 115 6.46 -10.05 -7.42
N GLY A 116 6.62 -10.56 -8.65
CA GLY A 116 6.46 -11.97 -8.99
C GLY A 116 5.02 -12.46 -8.79
N ILE A 117 4.03 -11.63 -9.14
CA ILE A 117 2.60 -11.97 -9.14
C ILE A 117 1.93 -11.45 -10.41
N LEU A 118 0.74 -11.97 -10.72
CA LEU A 118 -0.11 -11.39 -11.76
C LEU A 118 -0.84 -10.15 -11.21
N TRP A 119 -1.12 -9.16 -12.06
CA TRP A 119 -1.82 -7.95 -11.62
C TRP A 119 -3.25 -8.27 -11.17
N GLU A 120 -3.90 -9.29 -11.75
CA GLU A 120 -5.21 -9.77 -11.30
C GLU A 120 -5.16 -10.37 -9.90
N GLN A 121 -4.04 -10.97 -9.50
CA GLN A 121 -3.86 -11.47 -8.13
C GLN A 121 -3.74 -10.31 -7.15
N ALA A 122 -3.02 -9.24 -7.51
CA ALA A 122 -2.96 -8.02 -6.72
C ALA A 122 -4.36 -7.41 -6.54
N LEU A 123 -5.14 -7.30 -7.62
CA LEU A 123 -6.52 -6.83 -7.57
C LEU A 123 -7.38 -7.64 -6.58
N ILE A 124 -7.24 -8.97 -6.57
CA ILE A 124 -7.96 -9.84 -5.63
C ILE A 124 -7.53 -9.57 -4.18
N LEU A 125 -6.24 -9.40 -3.91
CA LEU A 125 -5.71 -9.13 -2.56
C LEU A 125 -6.20 -7.78 -2.03
N ILE A 126 -6.11 -6.74 -2.84
CA ILE A 126 -6.58 -5.39 -2.50
C ILE A 126 -8.11 -5.40 -2.29
N SER A 127 -8.86 -6.08 -3.16
CA SER A 127 -10.31 -6.23 -3.01
C SER A 127 -10.70 -6.90 -1.70
N LYS A 128 -9.99 -7.96 -1.29
CA LYS A 128 -10.20 -8.62 0.01
C LYS A 128 -9.98 -7.65 1.16
N ARG A 129 -8.95 -6.82 1.10
CA ARG A 129 -8.64 -5.83 2.13
C ARG A 129 -9.69 -4.71 2.22
N ILE A 130 -10.20 -4.25 1.08
CA ILE A 130 -11.34 -3.32 1.03
C ILE A 130 -12.56 -3.95 1.72
N LEU A 131 -12.90 -5.20 1.38
CA LEU A 131 -14.00 -5.91 2.02
C LEU A 131 -13.80 -6.08 3.53
N THR A 132 -12.58 -6.37 3.98
CA THR A 132 -12.26 -6.40 5.41
C THR A 132 -12.57 -5.06 6.06
N ARG A 133 -12.05 -3.95 5.53
CA ARG A 133 -12.32 -2.61 6.08
C ARG A 133 -13.81 -2.25 6.10
N LEU A 134 -14.56 -2.63 5.07
CA LEU A 134 -15.99 -2.39 5.01
C LEU A 134 -16.76 -3.17 6.07
N ARG A 135 -16.33 -4.40 6.39
CA ARG A 135 -16.89 -5.20 7.50
C ARG A 135 -16.52 -4.62 8.87
N THR A 136 -15.27 -4.18 9.03
CA THR A 136 -14.76 -3.61 10.29
C THR A 136 -15.38 -2.25 10.63
N ARG A 137 -15.93 -1.51 9.64
CA ARG A 137 -16.65 -0.24 9.87
C ARG A 137 -17.92 -0.40 10.73
N GLU A 138 -18.38 -1.62 10.98
CA GLU A 138 -19.29 -1.95 12.08
C GLU A 138 -18.50 -2.17 13.40
N GLY A 139 -17.85 -1.10 13.89
CA GLY A 139 -17.47 -1.00 15.31
C GLY A 139 -16.02 -1.25 15.74
N GLU A 140 -15.04 -1.45 14.85
CA GLU A 140 -13.64 -1.70 15.26
C GLU A 140 -12.63 -0.78 14.52
N PRO A 141 -11.55 -0.30 15.18
CA PRO A 141 -10.58 0.57 14.51
C PRO A 141 -9.83 -0.18 13.41
N VAL A 142 -9.73 0.44 12.23
CA VAL A 142 -8.87 -0.03 11.13
C VAL A 142 -7.46 -0.23 11.67
N PRO A 143 -6.77 -1.36 11.35
CA PRO A 143 -5.35 -1.46 11.65
C PRO A 143 -4.63 -0.33 10.91
N GLN A 144 -4.28 0.70 11.67
CA GLN A 144 -3.38 1.76 11.25
C GLN A 144 -2.08 1.09 10.79
N PRO A 145 -1.28 1.70 9.90
CA PRO A 145 0.08 1.26 9.73
C PRO A 145 0.67 1.02 11.12
N PRO A 146 1.27 -0.16 11.41
CA PRO A 146 2.05 -0.27 12.62
C PRO A 146 2.95 0.95 12.61
N GLY A 147 3.01 1.69 13.72
CA GLY A 147 3.92 2.82 13.85
C GLY A 147 5.26 2.28 13.42
N CYS A 148 5.64 2.58 12.18
CA CYS A 148 6.78 1.98 11.53
C CYS A 148 7.89 2.28 12.52
N PRO A 149 8.58 1.26 13.08
CA PRO A 149 9.58 1.53 14.10
C PRO A 149 10.47 2.60 13.48
N GLY A 150 10.46 3.78 14.09
CA GLY A 150 11.34 4.85 13.66
C GLY A 150 12.77 4.34 13.73
N PRO A 151 13.78 5.16 13.41
CA PRO A 151 15.09 4.83 13.97
C PRO A 151 14.84 4.53 15.45
N ALA A 152 15.24 3.33 15.92
CA ALA A 152 15.24 3.05 17.34
C ALA A 152 15.80 4.32 17.97
N ALA A 153 15.00 4.99 18.82
CA ALA A 153 15.48 6.17 19.51
C ALA A 153 16.90 5.83 19.95
N PRO A 154 17.91 6.68 19.63
CA PRO A 154 19.30 6.32 19.89
C PRO A 154 19.31 5.72 21.29
N GLU A 155 19.74 4.46 21.37
CA GLU A 155 19.91 3.77 22.64
C GLU A 155 20.46 4.81 23.56
N THR A 156 19.67 5.13 24.59
CA THR A 156 19.97 6.23 25.49
C THR A 156 21.40 5.99 25.90
N GLU A 157 22.34 6.74 25.32
CA GLU A 157 23.69 6.83 25.85
C GLU A 157 23.40 7.21 27.29
N GLU A 158 23.66 6.25 28.18
CA GLU A 158 23.61 6.51 29.61
C GLU A 158 24.29 7.85 29.80
N PRO A 159 23.66 8.81 30.51
CA PRO A 159 24.33 10.06 30.75
C PRO A 159 25.65 9.68 31.40
N GLU A 160 26.75 9.87 30.65
CA GLU A 160 28.10 9.74 31.17
C GLU A 160 28.07 10.60 32.41
N THR A 161 28.03 9.93 33.55
CA THR A 161 28.05 10.59 34.83
C THR A 161 29.33 11.39 34.78
N PRO A 162 29.33 12.72 34.95
CA PRO A 162 30.58 13.43 35.10
C PRO A 162 31.21 12.90 36.39
N LEU A 163 32.10 11.92 36.26
CA LEU A 163 33.06 11.48 37.26
C LEU A 163 34.11 12.60 37.37
N ASP A 164 33.65 13.78 37.78
CA ASP A 164 34.49 14.95 38.04
C ASP A 164 34.11 15.58 39.39
N TRP A 165 33.69 14.74 40.34
CA TRP A 165 33.50 15.11 41.75
C TRP A 165 34.47 14.40 42.70
N LEU A 166 35.53 13.78 42.17
CA LEU A 166 36.70 13.42 42.97
C LEU A 166 37.96 13.92 42.27
N GLU A 167 38.44 15.07 42.78
CA GLU A 167 39.85 15.40 43.07
C GLU A 167 40.24 16.82 42.67
N ALA A 168 40.13 17.74 43.64
CA ALA A 168 41.15 18.76 43.91
C ALA A 168 40.92 19.40 45.29
N GLU A 169 41.42 18.69 46.31
CA GLU A 169 42.05 19.16 47.56
C GLU A 169 42.94 20.44 47.36
N PRO A 170 43.53 21.15 48.38
CA PRO A 170 43.88 20.72 49.76
C PRO A 170 43.88 21.82 50.88
N ALA A 171 44.33 21.39 52.07
CA ALA A 171 44.99 22.10 53.18
C ALA A 171 44.15 22.86 54.23
#